data_AF-A0A9P4H7C5-F1
#
_entry.id   AF-A0A9P4H7C5-F1
#
_cell.length_a   1.000
_cell.length_b   1.000
_cell.length_c   1.000
_cell.angle_alpha   90.00
_cell.angle_beta   90.00
_cell.angle_gamma   90.00
#
_symmetry.space_group_name_H-M   'P 1'
#
loop_
_entity.id
_entity.type
_entity.pdbx_description
1 polymer ?
#
loop_
_entity_poly.entity_id
_entity_poly.type
_entity_poly.pdbx_seq_one_letter_code
_entity_poly.pdbx_strand_id
1 'polypeptide(L)'
;MPINWQDKAVQDRLFTAVIASVDNKINVAEVARLYGQDMTYHAVENYLRKFRKNSKEMKSEAADRGGPVSSPARSRTKKAGDASPTKAGK
;
A
#
# COMPACT_ATOMS: atom_id res chain seq x y z
N MET A 1 -11.06 15.63 9.77
CA MET A 1 -11.07 16.50 8.56
C MET A 1 -10.96 15.62 7.33
N PRO A 2 -11.70 15.89 6.26
CA PRO A 2 -11.59 15.12 5.02
C PRO A 2 -10.17 15.26 4.46
N ILE A 3 -9.57 14.13 4.08
CA ILE A 3 -8.25 14.11 3.46
C ILE A 3 -8.41 14.57 2.02
N ASN A 4 -7.76 15.69 1.66
CA ASN A 4 -7.74 16.17 0.30
C ASN A 4 -6.68 15.42 -0.52
N TRP A 5 -7.11 14.52 -1.40
CA TRP A 5 -6.23 13.68 -2.22
C TRP A 5 -5.56 14.43 -3.38
N GLN A 6 -6.02 15.64 -3.70
CA GLN A 6 -5.42 16.48 -4.74
C GLN A 6 -4.24 17.29 -4.22
N ASP A 7 -4.08 17.40 -2.90
CA ASP A 7 -2.95 18.11 -2.32
C ASP A 7 -1.66 17.27 -2.48
N LYS A 8 -0.65 17.88 -3.10
CA LYS A 8 0.66 17.28 -3.28
C LYS A 8 1.30 16.87 -1.96
N ALA A 9 1.08 17.63 -0.88
CA ALA A 9 1.63 17.28 0.43
C ALA A 9 1.02 15.99 0.99
N VAL A 10 -0.28 15.77 0.73
CA VAL A 10 -0.98 14.54 1.12
C VAL A 10 -0.50 13.35 0.28
N GLN A 11 -0.29 13.54 -1.02
CA GLN A 11 0.26 12.51 -1.91
C GLN A 11 1.70 12.12 -1.54
N ASP A 12 2.57 13.09 -1.28
CA ASP A 12 3.95 12.86 -0.85
C ASP A 12 3.99 12.07 0.48
N ARG A 13 3.09 12.38 1.41
CA ARG A 13 2.95 11.67 2.70
C ARG A 13 2.43 10.24 2.51
N LEU A 14 1.44 10.05 1.63
CA LEU A 14 0.92 8.73 1.29
C LEU A 14 2.02 7.86 0.67
N PHE A 15 2.77 8.41 -0.29
CA PHE A 15 3.88 7.72 -0.94
C PHE A 15 4.97 7.33 0.06
N THR A 16 5.31 8.23 1.00
CA THR A 16 6.23 7.93 2.10
C THR A 16 5.73 6.77 2.97
N ALA A 17 4.43 6.73 3.28
CA ALA A 17 3.83 5.65 4.05
C ALA A 17 3.85 4.31 3.29
N VAL A 18 3.63 4.32 1.97
CA VAL A 18 3.76 3.13 1.11
C VAL A 18 5.21 2.63 1.08
N ILE A 19 6.19 3.53 0.98
CA ILE A 19 7.62 3.16 1.05
C ILE A 19 7.97 2.54 2.41
N ALA A 20 7.40 3.08 3.50
CA ALA A 20 7.58 2.55 4.85
C ALA A 20 6.97 1.15 5.00
N SER A 21 5.82 0.87 4.36
CA SER A 21 5.14 -0.43 4.45
C SER A 21 5.88 -1.54 3.68
N VAL A 22 6.60 -1.20 2.61
CA VAL A 22 7.40 -2.15 1.82
C VAL A 22 8.86 -2.26 2.28
N ASP A 23 9.18 -1.79 3.50
CA ASP A 23 10.52 -1.84 4.09
C ASP A 23 11.62 -1.24 3.20
N ASN A 24 11.30 -0.18 2.46
CA ASN A 24 12.23 0.44 1.52
C ASN A 24 12.76 -0.51 0.42
N LYS A 25 12.14 -1.67 0.17
CA LYS A 25 12.54 -2.65 -0.86
C LYS A 25 11.90 -2.39 -2.21
N ILE A 26 11.99 -1.14 -2.70
CA ILE A 26 11.47 -0.80 -4.02
C ILE A 26 12.49 -1.21 -5.09
N ASN A 27 12.02 -1.92 -6.11
CA ASN A 27 12.80 -2.24 -7.30
C ASN A 27 12.91 -1.00 -8.20
N VAL A 28 13.94 -0.19 -7.98
CA VAL A 28 14.18 1.07 -8.70
C VAL A 28 14.36 0.85 -10.21
N ALA A 29 14.93 -0.28 -10.62
CA ALA A 29 15.12 -0.61 -12.03
C ALA A 29 13.79 -0.86 -12.75
N GLU A 30 12.85 -1.55 -12.10
CA GLU A 30 11.51 -1.71 -12.66
C GLU A 30 10.71 -0.41 -12.64
N VAL A 31 10.86 0.42 -11.60
CA VAL A 31 10.20 1.74 -11.58
C VAL A 31 10.68 2.62 -12.74
N ALA A 32 11.98 2.64 -13.02
CA ALA A 32 12.53 3.34 -14.18
C ALA A 32 11.96 2.80 -15.51
N ARG A 33 11.85 1.46 -15.64
CA ARG A 33 11.26 0.81 -16.82
C ARG A 33 9.78 1.13 -16.98
N LEU A 34 9.01 1.13 -15.89
CA LEU A 34 7.56 1.36 -15.90
C LEU A 34 7.20 2.83 -16.13
N TYR A 35 7.99 3.76 -15.60
CA TYR A 35 7.76 5.20 -15.79
C TYR A 35 8.01 5.62 -17.25
N GLY A 36 8.98 4.99 -17.92
CA GLY A 36 9.36 5.38 -19.28
C GLY A 36 10.02 6.77 -19.33
N GLN A 37 10.23 7.30 -20.54
CA GLN A 37 10.78 8.65 -20.78
C GLN A 37 12.15 8.95 -20.13
N ASP A 38 13.23 8.31 -20.60
CA ASP A 38 14.63 8.61 -20.22
C ASP A 38 14.90 8.68 -18.71
N MET A 39 13.99 8.15 -17.90
CA MET A 39 14.08 8.17 -16.45
C MET A 39 15.15 7.15 -16.05
N THR A 40 16.37 7.66 -15.85
CA THR A 40 17.51 6.82 -15.46
C THR A 40 17.34 6.29 -14.05
N TYR A 41 17.93 5.12 -13.79
CA TYR A 41 17.99 4.52 -12.46
C TYR A 41 18.44 5.54 -11.38
N HIS A 42 19.45 6.35 -11.70
CA HIS A 42 19.98 7.36 -10.78
C HIS A 42 18.99 8.49 -10.47
N ALA A 43 18.18 8.91 -11.44
CA ALA A 43 17.16 9.93 -11.23
C ALA A 43 16.08 9.44 -10.26
N VAL A 44 15.59 8.21 -10.47
CA VAL A 44 14.61 7.57 -9.58
C VAL A 44 15.19 7.37 -8.19
N GLU A 45 16.42 6.87 -8.09
CA GLU A 45 17.08 6.67 -6.80
C GLU A 45 17.28 7.98 -6.04
N ASN A 46 17.72 9.05 -6.72
CA ASN A 46 17.89 10.37 -6.10
C ASN A 46 16.57 10.95 -5.59
N TYR A 47 15.49 10.81 -6.36
CA TYR A 47 14.17 11.27 -5.92
C TYR A 47 13.68 10.46 -4.69
N LEU A 48 13.83 9.13 -4.74
CA LEU A 48 13.42 8.23 -3.66
C LEU A 48 14.22 8.44 -2.37
N ARG A 49 15.47 8.91 -2.41
CA ARG A 49 16.28 9.17 -1.19
C ARG A 49 15.56 10.02 -0.15
N LYS A 50 14.87 11.09 -0.58
CA LYS A 50 14.10 11.97 0.32
C LYS A 50 12.99 11.18 1.03
N PHE A 51 12.23 10.40 0.28
CA PHE A 51 11.13 9.61 0.81
C PHE A 51 11.63 8.41 1.65
N ARG A 52 12.79 7.83 1.35
CA ARG A 52 13.42 6.77 2.17
C ARG A 52 13.87 7.29 3.53
N LYS A 53 14.35 8.53 3.62
CA LYS A 53 14.67 9.17 4.90
C LYS A 53 13.39 9.42 5.70
N ASN A 54 12.41 10.08 5.08
CA ASN A 54 11.13 10.39 5.72
C ASN A 54 10.35 9.13 6.14
N SER A 55 10.43 8.04 5.37
CA SER A 55 9.76 6.78 5.71
C SER A 55 10.41 6.07 6.90
N LYS A 56 11.73 6.17 7.08
CA LYS A 56 12.40 5.68 8.28
C LYS A 56 11.94 6.46 9.51
N GLU A 57 11.89 7.79 9.41
CA GLU A 57 11.40 8.68 10.48
C GLU A 57 9.92 8.37 10.81
N MET A 58 9.06 8.25 9.79
CA MET A 58 7.66 7.86 9.97
C MET A 58 7.51 6.44 10.55
N LYS A 59 8.38 5.49 10.19
CA LYS A 59 8.35 4.13 10.75
C LYS A 59 8.80 4.10 12.21
N SER A 60 9.78 4.93 12.60
CA SER A 60 10.12 5.11 14.02
C SER A 60 8.99 5.77 14.81
N GLU A 61 8.35 6.81 14.28
CA GLU A 61 7.20 7.46 14.94
C GLU A 61 5.97 6.53 15.02
N ALA A 62 5.82 5.62 14.05
CA ALA A 62 4.76 4.64 14.01
C ALA A 62 5.09 3.36 14.79
N ALA A 63 6.34 3.13 15.21
CA ALA A 63 6.71 1.98 16.04
C ALA A 63 5.95 2.01 17.38
N ASP A 64 5.65 3.21 17.89
CA ASP A 64 4.85 3.42 19.10
C ASP A 64 3.35 3.37 18.85
N ARG A 65 2.90 3.39 17.58
CA ARG A 65 1.49 3.37 17.19
C ARG A 65 1.10 1.94 16.84
N GLY A 66 0.48 1.26 17.80
CA GLY A 66 0.15 -0.16 17.74
C GLY A 66 -0.43 -0.63 16.41
N GLY A 67 0.27 -1.58 15.77
CA GLY A 67 -0.21 -2.49 14.73
C GLY A 67 -0.72 -1.88 13.41
N PRO A 68 -0.75 -2.65 12.32
CA PRO A 68 -1.48 -2.27 11.12
C PRO A 68 -2.96 -2.05 11.42
N VAL A 69 -3.55 -1.01 10.83
CA VAL A 69 -5.00 -0.78 10.92
C VAL A 69 -5.71 -2.01 10.37
N SER A 70 -6.68 -2.52 11.13
CA SER A 70 -7.51 -3.66 10.71
C SER A 70 -8.15 -3.34 9.36
N SER A 71 -7.78 -4.11 8.33
CA SER A 71 -8.40 -3.96 7.01
C SER A 71 -9.89 -4.21 7.17
N PRO A 72 -10.78 -3.39 6.57
CA PRO A 72 -12.20 -3.69 6.54
C PRO A 72 -12.36 -5.07 5.89
N ALA A 73 -12.65 -6.08 6.70
CA ALA A 73 -12.88 -7.43 6.21
C ALA A 73 -14.04 -7.32 5.22
N ARG A 74 -13.78 -7.61 3.95
CA ARG A 74 -14.85 -7.78 2.97
C ARG A 74 -15.71 -8.89 3.53
N SER A 75 -16.94 -8.58 3.96
CA SER A 75 -17.88 -9.60 4.39
C SER A 75 -18.02 -10.55 3.21
N ARG A 76 -17.48 -11.76 3.38
CA ARG A 76 -17.55 -12.79 2.35
C ARG A 76 -19.03 -13.18 2.32
N THR A 77 -19.79 -12.61 1.39
CA THR A 77 -21.17 -13.02 1.13
C THR A 77 -21.14 -14.53 0.98
N LYS A 78 -21.77 -15.25 1.92
CA LYS A 78 -21.92 -16.70 1.83
C LYS A 78 -22.60 -16.96 0.48
N LYS A 79 -21.88 -17.63 -0.42
CA LYS A 79 -22.46 -18.14 -1.66
C LYS A 79 -23.51 -19.17 -1.20
N ALA A 80 -24.79 -18.80 -1.31
CA ALA A 80 -25.89 -19.75 -1.21
C ALA A 80 -25.67 -20.76 -2.34
N GLY A 81 -25.31 -21.99 -1.99
CA GLY A 81 -24.87 -22.97 -2.98
C GLY A 81 -24.40 -24.26 -2.36
N ASP A 82 -25.19 -24.81 -1.43
CA ASP A 82 -25.25 -26.26 -1.22
C ASP A 82 -26.66 -26.59 -0.70
N ALA A 83 -27.64 -26.45 -1.59
CA ALA A 83 -28.94 -27.09 -1.41
C ALA A 83 -28.75 -28.56 -1.79
N SER A 84 -28.33 -29.38 -0.82
CA SER A 84 -28.46 -30.83 -0.93
C SER A 84 -29.94 -31.21 -0.73
N PRO A 85 -30.66 -31.76 -1.74
CA PRO A 85 -32.02 -32.23 -1.54
C PRO A 85 -31.97 -33.68 -1.05
N THR A 86 -32.07 -33.90 0.26
CA THR A 86 -32.34 -35.24 0.77
C THR A 86 -33.79 -35.62 0.48
N LYS A 87 -33.97 -36.49 -0.52
CA LYS A 87 -35.20 -37.24 -0.78
C LYS A 87 -35.48 -38.15 0.42
N ALA A 88 -36.45 -37.78 1.27
CA ALA A 88 -36.99 -38.66 2.29
C ALA A 88 -38.37 -39.14 1.82
N GLY A 89 -38.43 -40.41 1.44
CA GLY A 89 -39.70 -41.12 1.25
C GLY A 89 -40.23 -41.62 2.60
N LYS A 90 -41.54 -41.53 2.79
CA LYS A 90 -42.37 -42.57 3.41
C LYS A 90 -43.83 -42.35 3.03
#